data_AF-A0AAD0GDR0-F1
#
_entry.id   AF-A0AAD0GDR0-F1
#
_cell.length_a   1.000
_cell.length_b   1.000
_cell.length_c   1.000
_cell.angle_alpha   90.00
_cell.angle_beta   90.00
_cell.angle_gamma   90.00
#
_symmetry.space_group_name_H-M   'P 1'
#
loop_
_entity.id
_entity.type
_entity.pdbx_description
1 polymer ?
#
loop_
_entity_poly.entity_id
_entity_poly.type
_entity_poly.pdbx_seq_one_letter_code
_entity_poly.pdbx_strand_id
1 'polypeptide(L)'
;MSIAPLGKCMSTENFVTYWLARADLPYFLEPHEFYVSEARRRLLSQFGDLDQEAEQREEQFLKASAQYFNPDYDDPSEAYEQAYHEGVSYAWSLMEMQNSVLLAVTAGMYHQFDKMLRKHTIKQLSNWCKEEIIIPMIWNFTFNQLIDFLEWIGLKINGTVYGEKLKACNLVVNVYKHGDGDSHQTLSLTHPEYYPHPTGVKDWQTIPVHDDLQVTEEQFVEFADAITAFWKAVPEYCYYSDLEDEPKWIEKVLANIERKKKKGNSNHKVS
;
A
#
# COMPACT_ATOMS: atom_id res chain seq x y z
N MET A 1 -18.75 -30.29 -9.48
CA MET A 1 -17.44 -30.92 -9.22
C MET A 1 -16.85 -30.15 -8.05
N SER A 2 -17.11 -30.67 -6.85
CA SER A 2 -16.85 -30.05 -5.56
C SER A 2 -15.52 -30.61 -5.02
N ILE A 3 -14.61 -29.74 -4.56
CA ILE A 3 -13.46 -29.93 -3.66
C ILE A 3 -12.54 -31.16 -3.91
N ALA A 4 -12.56 -31.80 -5.08
CA ALA A 4 -11.71 -32.97 -5.35
C ALA A 4 -10.18 -32.71 -5.33
N PRO A 5 -9.64 -31.49 -5.63
CA PRO A 5 -8.19 -31.26 -5.58
C PRO A 5 -7.66 -30.95 -4.17
N LEU A 6 -8.41 -30.23 -3.33
CA LEU A 6 -8.03 -29.93 -1.94
C LEU A 6 -8.47 -31.05 -0.98
N GLY A 7 -9.68 -31.60 -1.17
CA GLY A 7 -10.31 -32.59 -0.30
C GLY A 7 -9.69 -33.99 -0.33
N LYS A 8 -8.89 -34.35 -1.35
CA LYS A 8 -8.14 -35.63 -1.37
C LYS A 8 -6.87 -35.62 -0.51
N CYS A 9 -6.50 -34.47 0.07
CA CYS A 9 -5.38 -34.33 1.00
C CYS A 9 -5.80 -34.26 2.48
N MET A 10 -7.10 -34.25 2.80
CA MET A 10 -7.58 -33.87 4.13
C MET A 10 -7.99 -35.09 4.98
N SER A 11 -7.40 -35.22 6.17
CA SER A 11 -7.86 -36.13 7.23
C SER A 11 -9.12 -35.55 7.90
N THR A 12 -10.02 -36.43 8.35
CA THR A 12 -11.31 -36.07 8.99
C THR A 12 -11.22 -35.62 10.45
N GLU A 13 -10.02 -35.40 11.00
CA GLU A 13 -9.81 -34.91 12.36
C GLU A 13 -9.74 -33.38 12.39
N ASN A 14 -10.25 -32.71 13.42
CA ASN A 14 -10.16 -31.25 13.53
C ASN A 14 -8.69 -30.81 13.66
N PHE A 15 -8.11 -30.24 12.61
CA PHE A 15 -6.71 -29.82 12.57
C PHE A 15 -6.56 -28.30 12.50
N VAL A 16 -5.39 -27.81 12.87
CA VAL A 16 -5.06 -26.37 12.87
C VAL A 16 -4.93 -25.88 11.43
N THR A 17 -5.67 -24.82 11.10
CA THR A 17 -5.71 -24.24 9.75
C THR A 17 -4.71 -23.15 9.50
N TYR A 18 -4.50 -22.36 10.53
CA TYR A 18 -3.60 -21.25 10.52
C TYR A 18 -3.03 -21.13 11.92
N TRP A 19 -1.72 -20.99 12.00
CA TRP A 19 -1.03 -20.92 13.28
C TRP A 19 -0.03 -19.78 13.29
N LEU A 20 -0.15 -18.93 14.29
CA LEU A 20 0.80 -17.86 14.58
C LEU A 20 1.15 -17.90 16.06
N ALA A 21 2.26 -18.54 16.39
CA ALA A 21 2.78 -18.56 17.76
C ALA A 21 2.91 -17.13 18.27
N ARG A 22 2.47 -16.88 19.51
CA ARG A 22 2.64 -15.54 20.11
C ARG A 22 4.12 -15.15 20.23
N ALA A 23 5.00 -16.13 20.43
CA ALA A 23 6.45 -15.94 20.45
C ALA A 23 7.03 -15.50 19.09
N ASP A 24 6.33 -15.74 17.98
CA ASP A 24 6.76 -15.34 16.63
C ASP A 24 6.29 -13.92 16.28
N LEU A 25 5.44 -13.26 17.08
CA LEU A 25 4.97 -11.90 16.79
C LEU A 25 6.11 -10.89 16.53
N PRO A 26 7.23 -10.90 17.28
CA PRO A 26 8.35 -10.01 17.01
C PRO A 26 8.93 -10.15 15.58
N TYR A 27 8.89 -11.35 14.99
CA TYR A 27 9.35 -11.57 13.60
C TYR A 27 8.55 -10.75 12.58
N PHE A 28 7.28 -10.45 12.87
CA PHE A 28 6.43 -9.63 12.01
C PHE A 28 6.48 -8.15 12.37
N LEU A 29 6.54 -7.85 13.66
CA LEU A 29 6.45 -6.48 14.17
C LEU A 29 7.78 -5.73 14.12
N GLU A 30 8.91 -6.34 14.51
CA GLU A 30 10.19 -5.63 14.58
C GLU A 30 10.65 -5.07 13.23
N PRO A 31 10.58 -5.79 12.09
CA PRO A 31 10.96 -5.22 10.80
C PRO A 31 10.03 -4.07 10.38
N HIS A 32 8.74 -4.16 10.71
CA HIS A 32 7.74 -3.14 10.43
C HIS A 32 7.98 -1.87 11.26
N GLU A 33 8.14 -2.02 12.58
CA GLU A 33 8.45 -0.93 13.50
C GLU A 33 9.77 -0.25 13.14
N PHE A 34 10.79 -1.03 12.79
CA PHE A 34 12.06 -0.50 12.29
C PHE A 34 11.85 0.33 11.01
N TYR A 35 11.14 -0.20 10.01
CA TYR A 35 10.86 0.51 8.76
C TYR A 35 10.17 1.86 9.01
N VAL A 36 9.11 1.86 9.83
CA VAL A 36 8.32 3.06 10.15
C VAL A 36 9.19 4.09 10.88
N SER A 37 9.92 3.66 11.91
CA SER A 37 10.77 4.54 12.70
C SER A 37 11.88 5.20 11.87
N GLU A 38 12.55 4.43 11.01
CA GLU A 38 13.65 4.93 10.19
C GLU A 38 13.16 5.75 8.98
N ALA A 39 12.01 5.43 8.39
CA ALA A 39 11.40 6.25 7.35
C ALA A 39 11.07 7.65 7.89
N ARG A 40 10.45 7.73 9.07
CA ARG A 40 10.14 9.01 9.73
C ARG A 40 11.41 9.80 10.05
N ARG A 41 12.37 9.14 10.71
CA ARG A 41 13.58 9.81 11.21
C ARG A 41 14.58 10.20 10.13
N ARG A 42 14.68 9.44 9.04
CA ARG A 42 15.70 9.68 8.00
C ARG A 42 15.18 10.36 6.76
N LEU A 43 13.88 10.26 6.47
CA LEU A 43 13.30 10.78 5.24
C LEU A 43 12.30 11.88 5.54
N LEU A 44 11.28 11.60 6.35
CA LEU A 44 10.18 12.55 6.55
C LEU A 44 10.60 13.77 7.38
N SER A 45 11.45 13.57 8.38
CA SER A 45 11.96 14.67 9.21
C SER A 45 12.83 15.69 8.47
N GLN A 46 13.13 15.47 7.18
CA GLN A 46 13.89 16.41 6.36
C GLN A 46 13.00 17.48 5.73
N PHE A 47 11.68 17.29 5.71
CA PHE A 47 10.70 18.26 5.19
C PHE A 47 10.17 19.11 6.35
N GLY A 48 11.06 19.94 6.93
CA GLY A 48 10.80 20.71 8.13
C GLY A 48 9.89 21.91 7.90
N ASP A 49 10.33 23.09 8.33
CA ASP A 49 9.58 24.33 8.19
C ASP A 49 9.74 24.88 6.75
N LEU A 50 8.76 24.55 5.90
CA LEU A 50 8.75 24.97 4.50
C LEU A 50 8.63 26.49 4.34
N ASP A 51 7.98 27.19 5.28
CA ASP A 51 7.85 28.65 5.23
C ASP A 51 9.23 29.28 5.44
N GLN A 52 9.99 28.78 6.43
CA GLN A 52 11.35 29.24 6.67
C GLN A 52 12.28 28.94 5.47
N GLU A 53 12.17 27.76 4.86
CA GLU A 53 12.97 27.40 3.68
C GLU A 53 12.61 28.25 2.46
N ALA A 54 11.33 28.61 2.29
CA ALA A 54 10.86 29.53 1.27
C ALA A 54 11.44 30.94 1.47
N GLU A 55 11.32 31.53 2.67
CA GLU A 55 11.88 32.85 2.98
C GLU A 55 13.39 32.91 2.71
N GLN A 56 14.13 31.86 3.09
CA GLN A 56 15.57 31.76 2.78
C GLN A 56 15.84 31.74 1.28
N ARG A 57 14.97 31.10 0.49
CA ARG A 57 15.06 31.08 -0.97
C ARG A 57 14.81 32.47 -1.56
N GLU A 58 13.81 33.20 -1.07
CA GLU A 58 13.51 34.58 -1.47
C GLU A 58 14.72 35.49 -1.24
N GLU A 59 15.31 35.43 -0.04
CA GLU A 59 16.49 36.23 0.29
C GLU A 59 17.70 35.91 -0.60
N GLN A 60 17.92 34.62 -0.88
CA GLN A 60 19.00 34.18 -1.76
C GLN A 60 18.81 34.71 -3.18
N PHE A 61 17.56 34.66 -3.69
CA PHE A 61 17.22 35.21 -4.99
C PHE A 61 17.49 36.71 -5.04
N LEU A 62 17.00 37.48 -4.06
CA LEU A 62 17.25 38.93 -3.97
C LEU A 62 18.73 39.27 -3.93
N LYS A 63 19.52 38.57 -3.11
CA LYS A 63 20.98 38.78 -3.03
C LYS A 63 21.66 38.50 -4.37
N ALA A 64 21.21 37.46 -5.09
CA ALA A 64 21.76 37.08 -6.37
C ALA A 64 21.32 38.01 -7.52
N SER A 65 20.11 38.54 -7.49
CA SER A 65 19.58 39.45 -8.52
C SER A 65 20.06 40.89 -8.32
N ALA A 66 20.34 41.32 -7.09
CA ALA A 66 20.81 42.67 -6.76
C ALA A 66 22.08 43.09 -7.51
N GLN A 67 22.96 42.15 -7.90
CA GLN A 67 24.16 42.45 -8.68
C GLN A 67 23.85 42.96 -10.11
N TYR A 68 22.64 42.73 -10.61
CA TYR A 68 22.17 43.15 -11.92
C TYR A 68 21.21 44.35 -11.85
N PHE A 69 20.89 44.82 -10.65
CA PHE A 69 19.92 45.89 -10.44
C PHE A 69 20.47 47.25 -10.90
N ASN A 70 19.70 47.92 -11.73
CA ASN A 70 19.98 49.26 -12.23
C ASN A 70 18.93 50.25 -11.70
N PRO A 71 19.30 51.15 -10.75
CA PRO A 71 18.34 52.06 -10.12
C PRO A 71 17.71 53.08 -11.08
N ASP A 72 18.30 53.30 -12.27
CA ASP A 72 17.76 54.22 -13.27
C ASP A 72 16.66 53.59 -14.14
N TYR A 73 16.58 52.25 -14.17
CA TYR A 73 15.68 51.51 -15.08
C TYR A 73 14.80 50.47 -14.38
N ASP A 74 15.23 49.93 -13.25
CA ASP A 74 14.58 48.81 -12.59
C ASP A 74 13.74 49.27 -11.40
N ASP A 75 12.58 48.64 -11.21
CA ASP A 75 11.72 48.85 -10.05
C ASP A 75 12.10 47.88 -8.92
N PRO A 76 12.51 48.37 -7.73
CA PRO A 76 12.73 47.51 -6.57
C PRO A 76 11.53 46.61 -6.24
N SER A 77 10.30 47.08 -6.44
CA SER A 77 9.09 46.31 -6.15
C SER A 77 9.00 45.05 -7.00
N GLU A 78 9.37 45.14 -8.28
CA GLU A 78 9.39 43.99 -9.19
C GLU A 78 10.37 42.92 -8.70
N ALA A 79 11.53 43.32 -8.18
CA ALA A 79 12.51 42.38 -7.63
C ALA A 79 11.98 41.61 -6.41
N TYR A 80 11.24 42.29 -5.52
CA TYR A 80 10.60 41.64 -4.36
C TYR A 80 9.46 40.70 -4.77
N GLU A 81 8.63 41.09 -5.74
CA GLU A 81 7.57 40.21 -6.27
C GLU A 81 8.14 38.94 -6.91
N GLN A 82 9.21 39.08 -7.72
CA GLN A 82 9.90 37.93 -8.32
C GLN A 82 10.51 37.01 -7.26
N ALA A 83 11.14 37.59 -6.23
CA ALA A 83 11.69 36.82 -5.13
C ALA A 83 10.62 36.01 -4.41
N TYR A 84 9.49 36.64 -4.08
CA TYR A 84 8.35 35.95 -3.47
C TYR A 84 7.83 34.79 -4.33
N HIS A 85 7.69 35.00 -5.64
CA HIS A 85 7.30 33.93 -6.56
C HIS A 85 8.29 32.76 -6.58
N GLU A 86 9.60 33.04 -6.52
CA GLU A 86 10.64 32.01 -6.40
C GLU A 86 10.52 31.24 -5.08
N GLY A 87 10.26 31.92 -3.96
CA GLY A 87 10.01 31.29 -2.66
C GLY A 87 8.80 30.36 -2.68
N VAL A 88 7.67 30.84 -3.18
CA VAL A 88 6.43 30.05 -3.31
C VAL A 88 6.63 28.82 -4.22
N SER A 89 7.28 28.99 -5.37
CA SER A 89 7.59 27.89 -6.30
C SER A 89 8.48 26.82 -5.66
N TYR A 90 9.47 27.25 -4.89
CA TYR A 90 10.36 26.37 -4.14
C TYR A 90 9.59 25.57 -3.07
N ALA A 91 8.73 26.23 -2.30
CA ALA A 91 7.89 25.58 -1.30
C ALA A 91 6.97 24.52 -1.93
N TRP A 92 6.29 24.85 -3.05
CA TRP A 92 5.45 23.89 -3.77
C TRP A 92 6.24 22.67 -4.24
N SER A 93 7.44 22.88 -4.79
CA SER A 93 8.30 21.79 -5.23
C SER A 93 8.69 20.87 -4.07
N LEU A 94 8.95 21.42 -2.88
CA LEU A 94 9.22 20.64 -1.68
C LEU A 94 7.99 19.88 -1.18
N MET A 95 6.79 20.47 -1.22
CA MET A 95 5.54 19.78 -0.87
C MET A 95 5.27 18.58 -1.80
N GLU A 96 5.45 18.75 -3.10
CA GLU A 96 5.32 17.65 -4.08
C GLU A 96 6.34 16.55 -3.83
N MET A 97 7.59 16.92 -3.52
CA MET A 97 8.63 15.97 -3.17
C MET A 97 8.32 15.23 -1.86
N GLN A 98 7.83 15.93 -0.83
CA GLN A 98 7.42 15.33 0.43
C GLN A 98 6.32 14.29 0.22
N ASN A 99 5.29 14.65 -0.55
CA ASN A 99 4.20 13.73 -0.89
C ASN A 99 4.72 12.50 -1.66
N SER A 100 5.63 12.71 -2.61
CA SER A 100 6.27 11.61 -3.36
C SER A 100 7.05 10.66 -2.45
N VAL A 101 7.78 11.19 -1.47
CA VAL A 101 8.48 10.38 -0.46
C VAL A 101 7.48 9.63 0.42
N LEU A 102 6.42 10.29 0.90
CA LEU A 102 5.36 9.67 1.71
C LEU A 102 4.69 8.50 0.98
N LEU A 103 4.31 8.69 -0.29
CA LEU A 103 3.72 7.64 -1.12
C LEU A 103 4.71 6.47 -1.33
N ALA A 104 6.00 6.77 -1.59
CA ALA A 104 7.02 5.76 -1.78
C ALA A 104 7.26 4.92 -0.52
N VAL A 105 7.36 5.55 0.66
CA VAL A 105 7.55 4.82 1.93
C VAL A 105 6.30 4.07 2.34
N THR A 106 5.11 4.62 2.08
CA THR A 106 3.83 3.91 2.30
C THR A 106 3.75 2.66 1.44
N ALA A 107 4.11 2.76 0.16
CA ALA A 107 4.16 1.62 -0.74
C ALA A 107 5.20 0.57 -0.30
N GLY A 108 6.39 1.01 0.14
CA GLY A 108 7.43 0.13 0.68
C GLY A 108 6.95 -0.67 1.90
N MET A 109 6.36 0.02 2.88
CA MET A 109 5.76 -0.57 4.08
C MET A 109 4.68 -1.59 3.73
N TYR A 110 3.71 -1.19 2.90
CA TYR A 110 2.62 -2.06 2.47
C TYR A 110 3.13 -3.33 1.76
N HIS A 111 4.13 -3.21 0.88
CA HIS A 111 4.70 -4.39 0.20
C HIS A 111 5.43 -5.34 1.15
N GLN A 112 6.10 -4.83 2.17
CA GLN A 112 6.71 -5.69 3.18
C GLN A 112 5.64 -6.48 3.92
N PHE A 113 4.57 -5.81 4.35
CA PHE A 113 3.40 -6.42 4.95
C PHE A 113 2.77 -7.50 4.05
N ASP A 114 2.37 -7.16 2.82
CA ASP A 114 1.70 -8.08 1.90
C ASP A 114 2.58 -9.32 1.58
N LYS A 115 3.89 -9.13 1.38
CA LYS A 115 4.82 -10.24 1.17
C LYS A 115 4.96 -11.13 2.41
N MET A 116 5.04 -10.54 3.60
CA MET A 116 5.11 -11.31 4.86
C MET A 116 3.83 -12.10 5.10
N LEU A 117 2.66 -11.48 4.89
CA LEU A 117 1.37 -12.14 4.99
C LEU A 117 1.29 -13.32 4.03
N ARG A 118 1.60 -13.13 2.74
CA ARG A 118 1.60 -14.21 1.74
C ARG A 118 2.56 -15.33 2.09
N LYS A 119 3.79 -15.02 2.50
CA LYS A 119 4.79 -16.02 2.90
C LYS A 119 4.33 -16.83 4.10
N HIS A 120 3.76 -16.19 5.11
CA HIS A 120 3.23 -16.87 6.27
C HIS A 120 2.02 -17.75 5.90
N THR A 121 1.07 -17.22 5.12
CA THR A 121 -0.07 -17.98 4.61
C THR A 121 0.38 -19.21 3.82
N ILE A 122 1.36 -19.08 2.93
CA ILE A 122 1.95 -20.23 2.21
C ILE A 122 2.50 -21.25 3.21
N LYS A 123 3.32 -20.83 4.18
CA LYS A 123 3.91 -21.73 5.19
C LYS A 123 2.83 -22.52 5.94
N GLN A 124 1.74 -21.88 6.35
CA GLN A 124 0.66 -22.58 7.07
C GLN A 124 -0.08 -23.56 6.16
N LEU A 125 -0.44 -23.14 4.95
CA LEU A 125 -1.17 -23.98 4.00
C LEU A 125 -0.33 -25.10 3.37
N SER A 126 1.01 -25.00 3.36
CA SER A 126 1.90 -26.09 2.93
C SER A 126 1.76 -27.32 3.83
N ASN A 127 1.25 -27.17 5.06
CA ASN A 127 0.91 -28.30 5.93
C ASN A 127 -0.34 -29.06 5.45
N TRP A 128 -1.14 -28.44 4.58
CA TRP A 128 -2.42 -28.97 4.12
C TRP A 128 -2.35 -29.55 2.72
N CYS A 129 -1.53 -28.92 1.87
CA CYS A 129 -1.57 -29.07 0.43
C CYS A 129 -0.18 -28.95 -0.16
N LYS A 130 0.01 -29.52 -1.35
CA LYS A 130 1.31 -29.48 -2.02
C LYS A 130 1.72 -28.05 -2.34
N GLU A 131 2.96 -27.71 -1.99
CA GLU A 131 3.55 -26.39 -2.23
C GLU A 131 3.46 -25.95 -3.69
N GLU A 132 3.58 -26.89 -4.63
CA GLU A 132 3.46 -26.60 -6.07
C GLU A 132 2.09 -26.07 -6.51
N ILE A 133 1.07 -26.14 -5.64
CA ILE A 133 -0.27 -25.58 -5.85
C ILE A 133 -0.41 -24.31 -5.01
N ILE A 134 -0.07 -24.39 -3.71
CA ILE A 134 -0.28 -23.28 -2.76
C ILE A 134 0.55 -22.06 -3.11
N ILE A 135 1.83 -22.22 -3.43
CA ILE A 135 2.73 -21.10 -3.76
C ILE A 135 2.17 -20.28 -4.94
N PRO A 136 1.93 -20.86 -6.14
CA PRO A 136 1.41 -20.07 -7.25
C PRO A 136 -0.02 -19.57 -6.99
N MET A 137 -0.81 -20.26 -6.15
CA MET A 137 -2.14 -19.79 -5.80
C MET A 137 -2.09 -18.49 -5.00
N ILE A 138 -1.40 -18.49 -3.85
CA ILE A 138 -1.34 -17.33 -2.95
C ILE A 138 -0.65 -16.14 -3.61
N TRP A 139 0.38 -16.34 -4.43
CA TRP A 139 1.03 -15.24 -5.15
C TRP A 139 0.17 -14.63 -6.27
N ASN A 140 -0.81 -15.36 -6.82
CA ASN A 140 -1.70 -14.85 -7.86
C ASN A 140 -2.95 -14.15 -7.31
N PHE A 141 -3.19 -14.20 -6.00
CA PHE A 141 -4.34 -13.52 -5.40
C PHE A 141 -4.16 -12.00 -5.45
N THR A 142 -5.22 -11.27 -5.81
CA THR A 142 -5.33 -9.85 -5.45
C THR A 142 -5.33 -9.71 -3.92
N PHE A 143 -5.12 -8.50 -3.40
CA PHE A 143 -5.18 -8.29 -1.95
C PHE A 143 -6.57 -8.65 -1.39
N ASN A 144 -7.65 -8.22 -2.04
CA ASN A 144 -9.01 -8.57 -1.62
C ASN A 144 -9.24 -10.09 -1.63
N GLN A 145 -8.74 -10.81 -2.65
CA GLN A 145 -8.81 -12.27 -2.68
C GLN A 145 -8.02 -12.92 -1.54
N LEU A 146 -6.88 -12.34 -1.16
CA LEU A 146 -6.11 -12.82 -0.02
C LEU A 146 -6.88 -12.60 1.29
N ILE A 147 -7.51 -11.43 1.49
CA ILE A 147 -8.34 -11.15 2.66
C ILE A 147 -9.55 -12.08 2.73
N ASP A 148 -10.31 -12.22 1.63
CA ASP A 148 -11.45 -13.14 1.55
C ASP A 148 -11.04 -14.59 1.84
N PHE A 149 -9.86 -15.00 1.39
CA PHE A 149 -9.31 -16.31 1.69
C PHE A 149 -8.92 -16.46 3.17
N LEU A 150 -8.34 -15.42 3.78
CA LEU A 150 -7.97 -15.42 5.20
C LEU A 150 -9.20 -15.46 6.12
N GLU A 151 -10.27 -14.75 5.74
CA GLU A 151 -11.59 -14.85 6.39
C GLU A 151 -12.14 -16.26 6.36
N TRP A 152 -12.11 -16.88 5.18
CA TRP A 152 -12.58 -18.26 5.00
C TRP A 152 -11.84 -19.24 5.93
N ILE A 153 -10.54 -19.04 6.19
CA ILE A 153 -9.77 -19.89 7.10
C ILE A 153 -9.91 -19.54 8.59
N GLY A 154 -10.72 -18.53 8.91
CA GLY A 154 -11.10 -18.16 10.29
C GLY A 154 -10.50 -16.85 10.81
N LEU A 155 -9.82 -16.05 9.99
CA LEU A 155 -9.30 -14.74 10.41
C LEU A 155 -10.33 -13.63 10.14
N LYS A 156 -10.93 -13.10 11.20
CA LYS A 156 -11.83 -11.94 11.11
C LYS A 156 -11.05 -10.66 10.80
N ILE A 157 -11.28 -10.05 9.65
CA ILE A 157 -10.56 -8.88 9.13
C ILE A 157 -11.54 -7.80 8.63
N ASN A 158 -12.49 -8.16 7.80
CA ASN A 158 -13.56 -7.32 7.28
C ASN A 158 -14.40 -6.73 8.42
N GLY A 159 -14.74 -5.45 8.29
CA GLY A 159 -15.49 -4.73 9.32
C GLY A 159 -14.67 -4.37 10.57
N THR A 160 -13.39 -4.74 10.63
CA THR A 160 -12.47 -4.22 11.65
C THR A 160 -11.85 -2.90 11.20
N VAL A 161 -11.49 -2.05 12.15
CA VAL A 161 -10.84 -0.75 11.85
C VAL A 161 -9.52 -0.96 11.08
N TYR A 162 -8.71 -1.94 11.49
CA TYR A 162 -7.45 -2.24 10.79
C TYR A 162 -7.70 -2.81 9.40
N GLY A 163 -8.71 -3.67 9.22
CA GLY A 163 -9.01 -4.29 7.92
C GLY A 163 -9.41 -3.26 6.87
N GLU A 164 -10.29 -2.33 7.23
CA GLU A 164 -10.68 -1.25 6.31
C GLU A 164 -9.51 -0.31 6.01
N LYS A 165 -8.67 0.01 7.00
CA LYS A 165 -7.47 0.84 6.79
C LYS A 165 -6.42 0.14 5.91
N LEU A 166 -6.26 -1.17 6.01
CA LEU A 166 -5.38 -1.96 5.12
C LEU A 166 -5.89 -2.01 3.68
N LYS A 167 -7.22 -2.10 3.46
CA LYS A 167 -7.83 -2.02 2.12
C LYS A 167 -7.61 -0.64 1.50
N ALA A 168 -7.81 0.43 2.27
CA ALA A 168 -7.50 1.79 1.84
C ALA A 168 -6.00 1.93 1.47
N CYS A 169 -5.10 1.37 2.29
CA CYS A 169 -3.67 1.34 1.99
C CYS A 169 -3.37 0.63 0.66
N ASN A 170 -4.00 -0.53 0.40
CA ASN A 170 -3.84 -1.23 -0.87
C ASN A 170 -4.26 -0.37 -2.06
N LEU A 171 -5.40 0.33 -1.94
CA LEU A 171 -5.90 1.22 -2.99
C LEU A 171 -4.93 2.38 -3.24
N VAL A 172 -4.49 3.09 -2.19
CA VAL A 172 -3.47 4.17 -2.27
C VAL A 172 -2.22 3.69 -3.00
N VAL A 173 -1.68 2.54 -2.61
CA VAL A 173 -0.46 1.98 -3.21
C VAL A 173 -0.67 1.57 -4.66
N ASN A 174 -1.85 1.07 -5.03
CA ASN A 174 -2.15 0.74 -6.43
C ASN A 174 -2.28 2.00 -7.29
N VAL A 175 -2.94 3.05 -6.79
CA VAL A 175 -3.04 4.34 -7.51
C VAL A 175 -1.65 4.93 -7.72
N TYR A 176 -0.83 5.00 -6.67
CA TYR A 176 0.55 5.49 -6.78
C TYR A 176 1.37 4.77 -7.86
N LYS A 177 1.17 3.46 -8.06
CA LYS A 177 1.91 2.68 -9.06
C LYS A 177 1.37 2.75 -10.46
N HIS A 178 0.05 2.82 -10.59
CA HIS A 178 -0.63 2.55 -11.87
C HIS A 178 -1.38 3.77 -12.40
N GLY A 179 -1.53 4.82 -11.60
CA GLY A 179 -2.31 6.00 -11.91
C GLY A 179 -3.79 5.68 -12.05
N ASP A 180 -4.40 6.16 -13.13
CA ASP A 180 -5.82 5.97 -13.42
C ASP A 180 -6.19 4.48 -13.64
N GLY A 181 -7.24 4.05 -12.93
CA GLY A 181 -7.80 2.71 -13.06
C GLY A 181 -8.83 2.42 -11.97
N ASP A 182 -9.21 1.14 -11.82
CA ASP A 182 -10.24 0.70 -10.87
C ASP A 182 -9.91 1.10 -9.42
N SER A 183 -8.63 1.04 -9.03
CA SER A 183 -8.20 1.48 -7.69
C SER A 183 -8.37 2.98 -7.50
N HIS A 184 -8.08 3.80 -8.52
CA HIS A 184 -8.30 5.25 -8.46
C HIS A 184 -9.79 5.56 -8.32
N GLN A 185 -10.62 4.98 -9.19
CA GLN A 185 -12.08 5.18 -9.12
C GLN A 185 -12.67 4.74 -7.78
N THR A 186 -12.20 3.62 -7.23
CA THR A 186 -12.67 3.14 -5.92
C THR A 186 -12.21 4.08 -4.81
N LEU A 187 -10.93 4.46 -4.79
CA LEU A 187 -10.36 5.31 -3.75
C LEU A 187 -11.00 6.70 -3.74
N SER A 188 -11.19 7.33 -4.90
CA SER A 188 -11.78 8.68 -4.98
C SER A 188 -13.23 8.73 -4.51
N LEU A 189 -13.98 7.62 -4.66
CA LEU A 189 -15.37 7.52 -4.20
C LEU A 189 -15.49 7.15 -2.72
N THR A 190 -14.61 6.26 -2.22
CA THR A 190 -14.75 5.66 -0.89
C THR A 190 -13.86 6.29 0.17
N HIS A 191 -12.78 6.95 -0.25
CA HIS A 191 -11.77 7.56 0.60
C HIS A 191 -11.30 8.93 0.05
N PRO A 192 -12.20 9.93 -0.05
CA PRO A 192 -11.85 11.25 -0.57
C PRO A 192 -10.80 12.00 0.27
N GLU A 193 -10.54 11.56 1.51
CA GLU A 193 -9.51 12.12 2.39
C GLU A 193 -8.07 12.02 1.84
N TYR A 194 -7.82 11.20 0.82
CA TYR A 194 -6.52 11.14 0.12
C TYR A 194 -6.45 12.05 -1.12
N TYR A 195 -7.48 12.86 -1.35
CA TYR A 195 -7.56 13.84 -2.43
C TYR A 195 -8.03 15.19 -1.89
N PRO A 196 -7.25 15.85 -1.01
CA PRO A 196 -7.67 17.09 -0.35
C PRO A 196 -7.82 18.27 -1.32
N HIS A 197 -7.11 18.24 -2.46
CA HIS A 197 -7.08 19.32 -3.45
C HIS A 197 -7.33 18.78 -4.85
N PRO A 198 -8.56 18.33 -5.18
CA PRO A 198 -8.84 17.77 -6.49
C PRO A 198 -8.75 18.84 -7.59
N THR A 199 -8.11 18.51 -8.72
CA THR A 199 -7.86 19.45 -9.83
C THR A 199 -8.64 19.13 -11.10
N GLY A 200 -9.16 17.90 -11.24
CA GLY A 200 -9.95 17.50 -12.40
C GLY A 200 -11.31 18.20 -12.44
N VAL A 201 -11.80 18.49 -13.65
CA VAL A 201 -13.13 19.09 -13.86
C VAL A 201 -13.94 18.26 -14.84
N LYS A 202 -15.13 17.83 -14.42
CA LYS A 202 -16.10 17.13 -15.27
C LYS A 202 -17.51 17.60 -14.98
N ASP A 203 -18.22 18.02 -16.03
CA ASP A 203 -19.62 18.52 -15.93
C ASP A 203 -19.80 19.58 -14.83
N TRP A 204 -18.82 20.49 -14.70
CA TRP A 204 -18.76 21.55 -13.68
C TRP A 204 -18.53 21.07 -12.23
N GLN A 205 -18.26 19.78 -12.03
CA GLN A 205 -17.85 19.22 -10.74
C GLN A 205 -16.34 19.01 -10.69
N THR A 206 -15.75 19.36 -9.55
CA THR A 206 -14.35 19.03 -9.27
C THR A 206 -14.25 17.55 -8.92
N ILE A 207 -13.42 16.83 -9.65
CA ILE A 207 -13.16 15.41 -9.45
C ILE A 207 -11.67 15.18 -9.24
N PRO A 208 -11.26 14.27 -8.35
CA PRO A 208 -9.85 13.92 -8.23
C PRO A 208 -9.30 13.30 -9.53
N VAL A 209 -8.10 13.70 -9.93
CA VAL A 209 -7.24 12.93 -10.83
C VAL A 209 -6.20 12.16 -10.02
N HIS A 210 -5.59 11.13 -10.61
CA HIS A 210 -4.64 10.29 -9.85
C HIS A 210 -3.41 11.05 -9.35
N ASP A 211 -2.99 12.12 -10.04
CA ASP A 211 -1.89 13.00 -9.62
C ASP A 211 -2.24 13.84 -8.37
N ASP A 212 -3.53 13.99 -8.05
CA ASP A 212 -3.99 14.70 -6.85
C ASP A 212 -3.84 13.84 -5.58
N LEU A 213 -3.35 12.59 -5.70
CA LEU A 213 -3.21 11.68 -4.58
C LEU A 213 -2.20 12.23 -3.57
N GLN A 214 -2.67 12.43 -2.34
CA GLN A 214 -1.84 12.90 -1.24
C GLN A 214 -1.96 11.98 -0.01
N VAL A 215 -0.82 11.77 0.65
CA VAL A 215 -0.74 11.07 1.94
C VAL A 215 0.04 11.95 2.90
N THR A 216 -0.54 12.16 4.08
CA THR A 216 0.10 12.88 5.20
C THR A 216 0.96 11.95 6.06
N GLU A 217 1.85 12.50 6.89
CA GLU A 217 2.60 11.68 7.86
C GLU A 217 1.65 10.98 8.85
N GLU A 218 0.57 11.64 9.26
CA GLU A 218 -0.47 11.07 10.12
C GLU A 218 -1.11 9.85 9.46
N GLN A 219 -1.54 9.96 8.20
CA GLN A 219 -2.11 8.84 7.44
C GLN A 219 -1.11 7.70 7.23
N PHE A 220 0.17 8.02 7.01
CA PHE A 220 1.24 7.00 6.98
C PHE A 220 1.32 6.23 8.30
N VAL A 221 1.26 6.92 9.44
CA VAL A 221 1.24 6.29 10.77
C VAL A 221 -0.05 5.47 10.98
N GLU A 222 -1.20 5.95 10.55
CA GLU A 222 -2.45 5.18 10.63
C GLU A 222 -2.38 3.86 9.85
N PHE A 223 -1.74 3.85 8.68
CA PHE A 223 -1.49 2.61 7.93
C PHE A 223 -0.51 1.69 8.69
N ALA A 224 0.54 2.25 9.29
CA ALA A 224 1.49 1.50 10.09
C ALA A 224 0.82 0.85 11.33
N ASP A 225 -0.04 1.59 12.00
CA ASP A 225 -0.77 1.11 13.17
C ASP A 225 -1.79 0.03 12.79
N ALA A 226 -2.43 0.14 11.62
CA ALA A 226 -3.31 -0.90 11.10
C ALA A 226 -2.57 -2.23 10.84
N ILE A 227 -1.35 -2.19 10.30
CA ILE A 227 -0.50 -3.38 10.12
C ILE A 227 -0.15 -4.01 11.48
N THR A 228 0.23 -3.19 12.46
CA THR A 228 0.53 -3.64 13.82
C THR A 228 -0.70 -4.27 14.48
N ALA A 229 -1.85 -3.62 14.37
CA ALA A 229 -3.12 -4.09 14.91
C ALA A 229 -3.55 -5.41 14.27
N PHE A 230 -3.39 -5.55 12.95
CA PHE A 230 -3.63 -6.80 12.24
C PHE A 230 -2.81 -7.95 12.86
N TRP A 231 -1.48 -7.83 12.95
CA TRP A 231 -0.64 -8.92 13.48
C TRP A 231 -0.96 -9.29 14.93
N LYS A 232 -1.31 -8.30 15.75
CA LYS A 232 -1.74 -8.52 17.14
C LYS A 232 -3.11 -9.21 17.21
N ALA A 233 -4.00 -8.94 16.25
CA ALA A 233 -5.35 -9.50 16.20
C ALA A 233 -5.41 -10.91 15.60
N VAL A 234 -4.44 -11.31 14.77
CA VAL A 234 -4.36 -12.70 14.25
C VAL A 234 -4.36 -13.67 15.44
N PRO A 235 -5.31 -14.62 15.55
CA PRO A 235 -5.36 -15.56 16.66
C PRO A 235 -4.17 -16.52 16.64
N GLU A 236 -3.88 -17.14 17.78
CA GLU A 236 -2.79 -18.13 17.82
C GLU A 236 -3.10 -19.38 16.99
N TYR A 237 -4.36 -19.82 17.03
CA TYR A 237 -4.85 -20.97 16.28
C TYR A 237 -6.17 -20.61 15.58
N CYS A 238 -6.28 -21.02 14.32
CA CYS A 238 -7.55 -21.22 13.62
C CYS A 238 -7.74 -22.73 13.40
N TYR A 239 -8.99 -23.21 13.40
CA TYR A 239 -9.30 -24.64 13.28
C TYR A 239 -10.18 -24.93 12.09
N TYR A 240 -10.08 -26.16 11.58
CA TYR A 240 -10.86 -26.60 10.41
C TYR A 240 -12.37 -26.57 10.70
N SER A 241 -12.76 -26.81 11.95
CA SER A 241 -14.15 -26.67 12.40
C SER A 241 -14.74 -25.27 12.22
N ASP A 242 -13.89 -24.25 12.09
CA ASP A 242 -14.29 -22.85 12.07
C ASP A 242 -14.30 -22.27 10.65
N LEU A 243 -14.07 -23.10 9.62
CA LEU A 243 -14.11 -22.67 8.22
C LEU A 243 -15.51 -22.19 7.83
N GLU A 244 -15.56 -21.04 7.16
CA GLU A 244 -16.78 -20.54 6.54
C GLU A 244 -17.08 -21.23 5.20
N ASP A 245 -18.12 -20.77 4.50
CA ASP A 245 -18.44 -21.24 3.15
C ASP A 245 -17.30 -20.93 2.17
N GLU A 246 -16.85 -21.95 1.44
CA GLU A 246 -15.73 -21.82 0.50
C GLU A 246 -16.01 -20.75 -0.57
N PRO A 247 -15.09 -19.78 -0.77
CA PRO A 247 -15.25 -18.78 -1.81
C PRO A 247 -15.27 -19.42 -3.21
N LYS A 248 -16.40 -19.27 -3.92
CA LYS A 248 -16.63 -19.85 -5.27
C LYS A 248 -15.56 -19.49 -6.31
N TRP A 249 -14.79 -18.43 -6.08
CA TRP A 249 -13.74 -17.99 -7.00
C TRP A 249 -12.46 -18.85 -6.89
N ILE A 250 -12.25 -19.60 -5.79
CA ILE A 250 -11.08 -20.47 -5.59
C ILE A 250 -11.00 -21.54 -6.68
N GLU A 251 -12.12 -22.18 -7.03
CA GLU A 251 -12.17 -23.20 -8.09
C GLU A 251 -11.66 -22.64 -9.44
N LYS A 252 -12.01 -21.39 -9.76
CA LYS A 252 -11.57 -20.72 -10.99
C LYS A 252 -10.07 -20.46 -10.97
N VAL A 253 -9.50 -20.07 -9.82
CA VAL A 253 -8.06 -19.85 -9.67
C VAL A 253 -7.29 -21.15 -9.84
N LEU A 254 -7.72 -22.23 -9.19
CA LEU A 254 -7.11 -23.55 -9.31
C LEU A 254 -7.12 -24.06 -10.76
N ALA A 255 -8.27 -23.95 -11.44
CA ALA A 255 -8.39 -24.32 -12.85
C ALA A 255 -7.42 -23.53 -13.75
N ASN A 256 -7.19 -22.24 -13.46
CA ASN A 256 -6.24 -21.42 -14.21
C ASN A 256 -4.78 -21.85 -13.97
N ILE A 257 -4.41 -22.21 -12.74
CA ILE A 257 -3.07 -22.70 -12.39
C ILE A 257 -2.79 -24.03 -13.12
N GLU A 258 -3.74 -24.97 -13.10
CA GLU A 258 -3.60 -26.23 -13.81
C GLU A 258 -3.45 -26.06 -15.32
N ARG A 259 -4.24 -25.15 -15.94
CA ARG A 259 -4.10 -24.81 -17.36
C ARG A 259 -2.71 -24.25 -17.66
N LYS A 260 -2.17 -23.36 -16.82
CA LYS A 260 -0.82 -22.81 -16.98
C LYS A 260 0.25 -23.90 -16.86
N LYS A 261 0.15 -24.82 -15.90
CA LYS A 261 1.07 -25.98 -15.77
C LYS A 261 1.05 -26.87 -17.03
N LYS A 262 -0.14 -27.16 -17.57
CA LYS A 262 -0.26 -27.97 -18.80
C LYS A 262 0.40 -27.30 -20.02
N LYS A 263 0.25 -25.97 -20.18
CA LYS A 263 0.90 -25.21 -21.26
C LYS A 263 2.42 -25.10 -21.10
N GLY A 264 2.92 -24.97 -19.86
CA GLY A 264 4.36 -24.96 -19.60
C GLY A 264 5.04 -26.29 -19.94
N ASN A 265 4.40 -27.41 -19.58
CA ASN A 265 4.90 -28.76 -19.87
C ASN A 265 4.82 -29.15 -21.35
N SER A 266 3.87 -28.60 -22.12
CA SER A 266 3.82 -28.82 -23.57
C SER A 266 4.96 -28.11 -24.31
N ASN A 267 5.40 -26.94 -23.83
CA ASN A 267 6.50 -26.20 -24.48
C ASN A 267 7.87 -26.81 -24.17
N HIS A 268 8.06 -27.43 -23.00
CA HIS A 268 9.30 -28.14 -22.65
C HIS A 268 9.48 -29.50 -23.33
N LYS A 269 8.43 -30.06 -23.94
CA LYS A 269 8.50 -31.33 -24.70
C LYS A 269 8.76 -31.14 -26.19
N VAL A 270 8.80 -29.90 -26.67
CA VAL A 270 8.99 -29.54 -28.09
C VAL A 270 10.36 -28.86 -28.30
N SER A 271 11.24 -28.87 -27.28
CA SER A 271 12.63 -28.39 -27.36
C SER A 271 13.60 -29.56 -27.42
#